data_AF-A0A5C6UR99-F1
#
_entry.id   AF-A0A5C6UR99-F1
#
_cell.length_a   1.000
_cell.length_b   1.000
_cell.length_c   1.000
_cell.angle_alpha   90.00
_cell.angle_beta   90.00
_cell.angle_gamma   90.00
#
_symmetry.space_group_name_H-M   'P 1'
#
loop_
_entity.id
_entity.type
_entity.pdbx_description
1 polymer ?
#
loop_
_entity_poly.entity_id
_entity_poly.type
_entity_poly.pdbx_seq_one_letter_code
_entity_poly.pdbx_strand_id
1 'polypeptide(L)'
;MNARQWMMRVLALSMAAAISVGCGDDAAAPTSGDNDQDAGVDAELDADPIPDVDDEPDADVAPDADVAPDADTEPQPELTDEELLTNILARGFCEAAYTCADSSPAAAFLSTQLGRFGSPEACVAGGAEWLSLIGFTDLLEAVAEGRVILDRDGADACAEALTTTYCERPDSDGPPPECKAILEPTRNEGEACLISDECTGELECTFEGSTQCYGSCTTPAGPDTCGDEGVCQPWEACDESGDSPTCVPYAEAGDECTEGGGECAEGEICDFGYCEAFEPMELTLIADGESCDPSLPKLCEPGLVCGALFDSEGQLDQGAGLVCGAPREADARCTENDECLFGLRCNGEGVCAELLADSEPCESDTDCASGSCEGGMELVCVAAEICEVPEP
;
A
#
# COMPACT_ATOMS: atom_id res chain seq x y z
N MET A 1 2.38 -9.55 9.24
CA MET A 1 1.50 -8.51 8.65
C MET A 1 0.29 -9.18 8.02
N ASN A 2 -0.88 -9.06 8.64
CA ASN A 2 -2.12 -9.63 8.09
C ASN A 2 -2.57 -8.79 6.89
N ALA A 3 -3.05 -9.45 5.83
CA ALA A 3 -3.55 -8.89 4.57
C ALA A 3 -4.42 -7.65 4.70
N ARG A 4 -5.17 -7.58 5.80
CA ARG A 4 -6.01 -6.46 6.19
C ARG A 4 -5.23 -5.16 6.39
N GLN A 5 -3.98 -5.18 6.87
CA GLN A 5 -3.14 -3.99 7.02
C GLN A 5 -2.60 -3.48 5.68
N TRP A 6 -2.39 -4.34 4.69
CA TRP A 6 -1.90 -3.93 3.37
C TRP A 6 -3.02 -3.25 2.56
N MET A 7 -4.20 -3.85 2.55
CA MET A 7 -5.38 -3.29 1.90
C MET A 7 -5.96 -2.11 2.69
N MET A 8 -5.94 -2.13 4.03
CA MET A 8 -6.28 -0.95 4.86
C MET A 8 -5.20 0.12 4.84
N ARG A 9 -3.93 -0.11 4.52
CA ARG A 9 -3.01 1.02 4.27
C ARG A 9 -3.36 1.72 2.96
N VAL A 10 -3.67 0.97 1.91
CA VAL A 10 -4.11 1.53 0.62
C VAL A 10 -5.53 2.15 0.69
N LEU A 11 -6.44 1.61 1.52
CA LEU A 11 -7.82 2.13 1.71
C LEU A 11 -7.97 3.12 2.87
N ALA A 12 -7.31 2.94 4.02
CA ALA A 12 -7.46 3.82 5.18
C ALA A 12 -6.76 5.17 5.00
N LEU A 13 -5.75 5.30 4.13
CA LEU A 13 -5.22 6.61 3.73
C LEU A 13 -6.25 7.45 2.96
N SER A 14 -7.32 6.85 2.43
CA SER A 14 -8.45 7.58 1.84
C SER A 14 -9.54 7.98 2.84
N MET A 15 -9.56 7.40 4.05
CA MET A 15 -10.55 7.70 5.09
C MET A 15 -9.97 8.43 6.31
N ALA A 16 -8.64 8.40 6.51
CA ALA A 16 -7.97 8.93 7.68
C ALA A 16 -7.74 10.47 7.68
N ALA A 17 -8.26 11.20 6.68
CA ALA A 17 -8.31 12.66 6.72
C ALA A 17 -9.37 13.24 7.70
N ALA A 18 -10.08 12.41 8.47
CA ALA A 18 -11.26 12.87 9.23
C ALA A 18 -11.32 12.57 10.74
N ILE A 19 -10.51 11.70 11.36
CA ILE A 19 -10.73 11.36 12.79
C ILE A 19 -9.43 11.16 13.58
N SER A 20 -8.99 12.23 14.25
CA SER A 20 -7.98 12.19 15.31
C SER A 20 -8.67 12.19 16.70
N VAL A 21 -8.60 11.11 17.48
CA VAL A 21 -8.88 11.12 18.92
C VAL A 21 -7.90 10.19 19.65
N GLY A 22 -7.22 10.74 20.65
CA GLY A 22 -6.02 10.18 21.27
C GLY A 22 -6.22 9.22 22.46
N CYS A 23 -5.12 8.52 22.75
CA CYS A 23 -4.95 7.54 23.82
C CYS A 23 -4.87 8.16 25.23
N GLY A 24 -5.25 7.38 26.23
CA GLY A 24 -5.00 7.65 27.65
C GLY A 24 -4.62 6.37 28.40
N ASP A 25 -3.49 6.45 29.13
CA ASP A 25 -2.83 5.42 29.94
C ASP A 25 -3.67 4.89 31.13
N ASP A 26 -3.47 3.63 31.54
CA ASP A 26 -3.03 3.26 32.90
C ASP A 26 -2.78 1.75 33.11
N ALA A 27 -1.73 1.45 33.88
CA ALA A 27 -1.09 0.15 34.08
C ALA A 27 -1.68 -0.74 35.20
N ALA A 28 -1.46 -2.07 35.12
CA ALA A 28 -1.15 -2.92 36.28
C ALA A 28 -0.62 -4.33 35.90
N ALA A 29 0.60 -4.67 36.35
CA ALA A 29 1.14 -6.04 36.35
C ALA A 29 0.46 -6.96 37.39
N PRO A 30 0.47 -8.30 37.22
CA PRO A 30 1.38 -9.10 38.06
C PRO A 30 1.91 -10.45 37.49
N THR A 31 3.21 -10.67 37.72
CA THR A 31 3.91 -11.87 38.25
C THR A 31 3.60 -13.32 37.77
N SER A 32 4.63 -13.92 37.15
CA SER A 32 5.29 -15.22 37.41
C SER A 32 4.46 -16.49 37.73
N GLY A 33 4.66 -17.53 36.91
CA GLY A 33 4.39 -18.92 37.28
C GLY A 33 5.15 -19.90 36.39
N ASP A 34 6.13 -20.60 36.98
CA ASP A 34 6.85 -21.75 36.42
C ASP A 34 5.90 -22.85 35.91
N ASN A 35 6.29 -23.56 34.85
CA ASN A 35 6.36 -25.03 34.86
C ASN A 35 7.05 -25.60 33.61
N ASP A 36 8.08 -26.40 33.88
CA ASP A 36 8.70 -27.39 33.00
C ASP A 36 7.69 -28.34 32.34
N GLN A 37 7.92 -28.70 31.08
CA GLN A 37 7.94 -30.11 30.68
C GLN A 37 8.62 -30.41 29.34
N ASP A 38 9.49 -31.40 29.44
CA ASP A 38 10.44 -32.02 28.53
C ASP A 38 9.79 -33.16 27.70
N ALA A 39 10.23 -33.33 26.44
CA ALA A 39 10.26 -34.53 25.56
C ALA A 39 10.13 -34.08 24.09
N GLY A 40 11.15 -34.18 23.21
CA GLY A 40 11.74 -35.42 22.64
C GLY A 40 10.76 -36.06 21.62
N VAL A 41 11.09 -36.48 20.40
CA VAL A 41 12.35 -36.87 19.74
C VAL A 41 12.08 -37.01 18.21
N ASP A 42 13.12 -36.81 17.41
CA ASP A 42 13.42 -37.23 16.03
C ASP A 42 12.50 -38.22 15.29
N ALA A 43 12.27 -37.94 14.00
CA ALA A 43 12.22 -38.97 12.96
C ALA A 43 12.69 -38.41 11.60
N GLU A 44 13.90 -38.83 11.26
CA GLU A 44 14.64 -38.60 10.03
C GLU A 44 14.10 -39.34 8.78
N LEU A 45 14.51 -38.83 7.61
CA LEU A 45 14.84 -39.51 6.34
C LEU A 45 13.74 -40.28 5.56
N ASP A 46 13.51 -39.91 4.30
CA ASP A 46 14.28 -40.47 3.17
C ASP A 46 13.93 -39.81 1.82
N ALA A 47 14.98 -39.60 1.01
CA ALA A 47 14.98 -38.98 -0.30
C ALA A 47 14.84 -39.99 -1.45
N ASP A 48 14.20 -39.54 -2.55
CA ASP A 48 14.51 -39.76 -3.98
C ASP A 48 14.62 -41.19 -4.57
N PRO A 49 14.16 -41.44 -5.82
CA PRO A 49 14.94 -40.97 -6.98
C PRO A 49 14.18 -40.53 -8.24
N ILE A 50 14.83 -39.57 -8.91
CA ILE A 50 14.69 -39.08 -10.29
C ILE A 50 14.87 -40.23 -11.30
N PRO A 51 14.12 -40.26 -12.42
CA PRO A 51 14.56 -40.96 -13.61
C PRO A 51 15.15 -40.02 -14.66
N ASP A 52 16.39 -40.35 -15.04
CA ASP A 52 17.16 -39.85 -16.18
C ASP A 52 16.38 -39.94 -17.50
N VAL A 53 16.49 -38.90 -18.33
CA VAL A 53 16.28 -39.02 -19.77
C VAL A 53 17.38 -38.28 -20.51
N ASP A 54 18.26 -39.11 -21.06
CA ASP A 54 19.18 -38.79 -22.14
C ASP A 54 18.43 -38.24 -23.34
N ASP A 55 18.87 -37.08 -23.87
CA ASP A 55 18.83 -36.82 -25.31
C ASP A 55 19.95 -35.82 -25.66
N GLU A 56 21.05 -36.36 -26.15
CA GLU A 56 22.10 -35.61 -26.84
C GLU A 56 21.72 -35.34 -28.31
N PRO A 57 22.36 -34.34 -28.94
CA PRO A 57 21.74 -33.47 -29.92
C PRO A 57 22.08 -33.86 -31.37
N ASP A 58 21.22 -33.49 -32.31
CA ASP A 58 21.56 -33.46 -33.73
C ASP A 58 20.89 -32.25 -34.40
N ALA A 59 21.68 -31.23 -34.75
CA ALA A 59 21.52 -30.48 -35.99
C ALA A 59 22.68 -29.50 -36.20
N ASP A 60 23.53 -29.86 -37.15
CA ASP A 60 24.49 -28.98 -37.80
C ASP A 60 23.82 -27.68 -38.29
N VAL A 61 24.12 -26.55 -37.63
CA VAL A 61 23.87 -25.21 -38.17
C VAL A 61 25.20 -24.63 -38.61
N ALA A 62 25.34 -24.44 -39.91
CA ALA A 62 26.49 -23.78 -40.53
C ALA A 62 26.64 -22.33 -39.98
N PRO A 63 27.86 -21.87 -39.66
CA PRO A 63 28.08 -20.49 -39.27
C PRO A 63 28.20 -19.64 -40.54
N ASP A 64 27.08 -19.05 -40.96
CA ASP A 64 27.09 -17.99 -41.96
C ASP A 64 26.77 -16.64 -41.33
N ALA A 65 27.58 -15.67 -41.75
CA ALA A 65 27.44 -14.23 -41.63
C ALA A 65 27.79 -13.62 -40.26
N ASP A 66 28.99 -13.03 -40.26
CA ASP A 66 29.38 -11.83 -39.53
C ASP A 66 28.20 -10.87 -39.28
N VAL A 67 27.48 -11.08 -38.19
CA VAL A 67 26.71 -10.02 -37.53
C VAL A 67 27.76 -9.11 -36.93
N ALA A 68 27.90 -7.92 -37.51
CA ALA A 68 28.71 -6.88 -36.92
C ALA A 68 28.28 -6.72 -35.44
N PRO A 69 29.21 -6.74 -34.48
CA PRO A 69 28.84 -6.52 -33.09
C PRO A 69 28.13 -5.18 -33.04
N ASP A 70 26.87 -5.19 -32.58
CA ASP A 70 26.12 -3.98 -32.35
C ASP A 70 26.99 -3.07 -31.49
N ALA A 71 27.30 -1.91 -32.07
CA ALA A 71 28.12 -0.91 -31.45
C ALA A 71 27.46 -0.50 -30.15
N ASP A 72 28.11 -0.87 -29.04
CA ASP A 72 28.13 -0.15 -27.78
C ASP A 72 26.78 0.50 -27.43
N THR A 73 25.76 -0.32 -27.15
CA THR A 73 24.80 0.09 -26.13
C THR A 73 25.62 0.17 -24.85
N GLU A 74 26.04 1.38 -24.47
CA GLU A 74 26.62 1.62 -23.16
C GLU A 74 25.74 0.91 -22.14
N PRO A 75 26.29 0.01 -21.28
CA PRO A 75 25.48 -0.66 -20.29
C PRO A 75 24.78 0.43 -19.50
N GLN A 76 23.46 0.45 -19.57
CA GLN A 76 22.69 1.38 -18.76
C GLN A 76 23.09 1.16 -17.31
N PRO A 77 23.22 2.22 -16.49
CA PRO A 77 23.47 2.04 -15.08
C PRO A 77 22.43 1.07 -14.53
N GLU A 78 22.90 -0.03 -13.93
CA GLU A 78 21.99 -0.93 -13.24
C GLU A 78 21.35 -0.16 -12.10
N LEU A 79 20.03 -0.23 -12.01
CA LEU A 79 19.27 0.35 -10.91
C LEU A 79 19.77 -0.24 -9.58
N THR A 80 19.74 0.55 -8.51
CA THR A 80 19.85 0.00 -7.16
C THR A 80 18.64 -0.89 -6.85
N ASP A 81 18.72 -1.72 -5.81
CA ASP A 81 17.59 -2.59 -5.46
C ASP A 81 16.36 -1.77 -5.02
N GLU A 82 16.58 -0.66 -4.31
CA GLU A 82 15.53 0.31 -3.97
C GLU A 82 14.88 0.92 -5.23
N GLU A 83 15.68 1.40 -6.19
CA GLU A 83 15.19 1.95 -7.46
C GLU A 83 14.42 0.91 -8.28
N LEU A 84 14.88 -0.35 -8.26
CA LEU A 84 14.21 -1.45 -8.94
C LEU A 84 12.87 -1.78 -8.27
N LEU A 85 12.82 -1.92 -6.94
CA LEU A 85 11.56 -2.19 -6.23
C LEU A 85 10.56 -1.05 -6.42
N THR A 86 11.03 0.20 -6.36
CA THR A 86 10.22 1.39 -6.65
C THR A 86 9.62 1.31 -8.05
N ASN A 87 10.42 0.92 -9.05
CA ASN A 87 9.93 0.77 -10.43
C ASN A 87 8.91 -0.36 -10.57
N ILE A 88 9.13 -1.51 -9.92
CA ILE A 88 8.21 -2.66 -9.94
C ILE A 88 6.84 -2.25 -9.40
N LEU A 89 6.82 -1.68 -8.20
CA LEU A 89 5.60 -1.22 -7.53
C LEU A 89 4.91 -0.15 -8.37
N ALA A 90 5.64 0.89 -8.76
CA ALA A 90 5.10 2.00 -9.53
C ALA A 90 4.50 1.52 -10.86
N ARG A 91 5.19 0.65 -11.58
CA ARG A 91 4.69 0.06 -12.84
C ARG A 91 3.41 -0.73 -12.60
N GLY A 92 3.38 -1.62 -11.62
CA GLY A 92 2.22 -2.47 -11.32
C GLY A 92 0.95 -1.66 -11.03
N PHE A 93 1.06 -0.68 -10.13
CA PHE A 93 -0.07 0.17 -9.72
C PHE A 93 -0.49 1.17 -10.79
N CYS A 94 0.46 1.85 -11.44
CA CYS A 94 0.15 2.81 -12.49
C CYS A 94 -0.45 2.11 -13.71
N GLU A 95 0.03 0.92 -14.09
CA GLU A 95 -0.58 0.17 -15.19
C GLU A 95 -2.02 -0.21 -14.83
N ALA A 96 -2.26 -0.78 -13.64
CA ALA A 96 -3.62 -1.12 -13.19
C ALA A 96 -4.56 0.09 -13.23
N ALA A 97 -4.13 1.22 -12.67
CA ALA A 97 -4.92 2.44 -12.60
C ALA A 97 -5.30 2.99 -13.99
N TYR A 98 -4.42 2.84 -14.99
CA TYR A 98 -4.66 3.39 -16.32
C TYR A 98 -5.30 2.40 -17.30
N THR A 99 -5.20 1.09 -17.07
CA THR A 99 -5.72 0.07 -18.00
C THR A 99 -6.98 -0.64 -17.52
N CYS A 100 -7.27 -0.64 -16.22
CA CYS A 100 -8.32 -1.48 -15.63
C CYS A 100 -9.38 -0.71 -14.83
N ALA A 101 -9.37 0.63 -14.89
CA ALA A 101 -10.31 1.48 -14.16
C ALA A 101 -11.78 1.23 -14.55
N ASP A 102 -12.06 0.67 -15.73
CA ASP A 102 -13.41 0.33 -16.19
C ASP A 102 -13.86 -1.07 -15.74
N SER A 103 -12.93 -1.94 -15.34
CA SER A 103 -13.19 -3.34 -15.00
C SER A 103 -13.05 -3.68 -13.52
N SER A 104 -12.36 -2.84 -12.74
CA SER A 104 -12.12 -3.08 -11.32
C SER A 104 -12.34 -1.84 -10.47
N PRO A 105 -13.14 -1.93 -9.39
CA PRO A 105 -13.31 -0.83 -8.44
C PRO A 105 -12.02 -0.38 -7.78
N ALA A 106 -11.12 -1.31 -7.47
CA ALA A 106 -9.82 -0.97 -6.89
C ALA A 106 -8.95 -0.20 -7.89
N ALA A 107 -8.91 -0.64 -9.15
CA ALA A 107 -8.19 0.07 -10.20
C ALA A 107 -8.79 1.46 -10.49
N ALA A 108 -10.12 1.57 -10.49
CA ALA A 108 -10.82 2.83 -10.64
C ALA A 108 -10.52 3.79 -9.48
N PHE A 109 -10.47 3.26 -8.25
CA PHE A 109 -10.06 4.05 -7.09
C PHE A 109 -8.61 4.52 -7.24
N LEU A 110 -7.67 3.63 -7.60
CA LEU A 110 -6.28 4.01 -7.90
C LEU A 110 -6.22 5.08 -9.00
N SER A 111 -7.08 5.03 -10.01
CA SER A 111 -7.11 6.02 -11.09
C SER A 111 -7.52 7.42 -10.61
N THR A 112 -8.30 7.54 -9.53
CA THR A 112 -8.61 8.85 -8.92
C THR A 112 -7.37 9.51 -8.33
N GLN A 113 -6.48 8.72 -7.73
CA GLN A 113 -5.28 9.21 -7.07
C GLN A 113 -4.15 9.42 -8.09
N LEU A 114 -3.90 8.40 -8.91
CA LEU A 114 -2.80 8.37 -9.87
C LEU A 114 -3.13 9.09 -11.18
N GLY A 115 -4.40 9.44 -11.41
CA GLY A 115 -4.82 10.28 -12.53
C GLY A 115 -4.19 11.68 -12.51
N ARG A 116 -3.77 12.15 -11.33
CA ARG A 116 -3.06 13.42 -11.15
C ARG A 116 -1.71 13.50 -11.86
N PHE A 117 -1.14 12.37 -12.28
CA PHE A 117 0.06 12.34 -13.12
C PHE A 117 -0.24 12.59 -14.60
N GLY A 118 -1.50 12.49 -15.03
CA GLY A 118 -1.95 12.71 -16.40
C GLY A 118 -1.57 11.63 -17.41
N SER A 119 -0.60 10.75 -17.11
CA SER A 119 -0.17 9.65 -17.97
C SER A 119 0.46 8.51 -17.16
N PRO A 120 0.43 7.26 -17.67
CA PRO A 120 1.07 6.14 -17.00
C PRO A 120 2.60 6.33 -16.92
N GLU A 121 3.24 6.91 -17.93
CA GLU A 121 4.70 7.14 -17.90
C GLU A 121 5.09 8.15 -16.83
N ALA A 122 4.33 9.24 -16.68
CA ALA A 122 4.55 10.22 -15.62
C ALA A 122 4.27 9.62 -14.23
N CYS A 123 3.26 8.76 -14.13
CA CYS A 123 2.93 8.04 -12.89
C CYS A 123 4.07 7.12 -12.44
N VAL A 124 4.65 6.34 -13.37
CA VAL A 124 5.79 5.47 -13.06
C VAL A 124 7.04 6.29 -12.72
N ALA A 125 7.29 7.39 -13.45
CA ALA A 125 8.42 8.27 -13.18
C ALA A 125 8.34 8.96 -11.81
N GLY A 126 7.13 9.30 -11.36
CA GLY A 126 6.86 9.84 -10.02
C GLY A 126 6.74 8.78 -8.91
N GLY A 127 7.03 7.50 -9.23
CA GLY A 127 6.89 6.34 -8.36
C GLY A 127 7.37 6.57 -6.93
N ALA A 128 8.62 7.01 -6.79
CA ALA A 128 9.25 7.21 -5.48
C ALA A 128 8.46 8.17 -4.58
N GLU A 129 7.95 9.27 -5.15
CA GLU A 129 7.26 10.31 -4.39
C GLU A 129 5.92 9.79 -3.86
N TRP A 130 5.10 9.18 -4.73
CA TRP A 130 3.76 8.76 -4.32
C TRP A 130 3.76 7.46 -3.51
N LEU A 131 4.69 6.53 -3.77
CA LEU A 131 4.86 5.33 -2.95
C LEU A 131 5.25 5.69 -1.51
N SER A 132 6.07 6.73 -1.34
CA SER A 132 6.38 7.28 0.00
C SER A 132 5.12 7.80 0.69
N LEU A 133 4.26 8.54 -0.03
CA LEU A 133 3.01 9.08 0.54
C LEU A 133 2.03 7.99 0.98
N ILE A 134 2.04 6.84 0.32
CA ILE A 134 1.13 5.73 0.65
C ILE A 134 1.75 4.67 1.58
N GLY A 135 2.90 4.97 2.20
CA GLY A 135 3.47 4.16 3.27
C GLY A 135 4.35 2.98 2.83
N PHE A 136 4.92 3.04 1.62
CA PHE A 136 5.95 2.07 1.20
C PHE A 136 7.36 2.46 1.64
N THR A 137 7.54 3.62 2.28
CA THR A 137 8.86 4.14 2.70
C THR A 137 9.66 3.11 3.49
N ASP A 138 9.07 2.47 4.50
CA ASP A 138 9.78 1.51 5.36
C ASP A 138 10.31 0.29 4.57
N LEU A 139 9.54 -0.18 3.57
CA LEU A 139 9.93 -1.32 2.74
C LEU A 139 11.04 -0.93 1.76
N LEU A 140 10.92 0.25 1.12
CA LEU A 140 11.94 0.75 0.22
C LEU A 140 13.26 0.99 0.96
N GLU A 141 13.21 1.57 2.16
CA GLU A 141 14.37 1.75 3.04
C GLU A 141 14.95 0.41 3.50
N ALA A 142 14.10 -0.57 3.88
CA ALA A 142 14.56 -1.90 4.27
C ALA A 142 15.34 -2.59 3.13
N VAL A 143 14.91 -2.41 1.87
CA VAL A 143 15.64 -2.91 0.70
C VAL A 143 16.92 -2.11 0.45
N ALA A 144 16.86 -0.78 0.54
CA ALA A 144 18.03 0.09 0.37
C ALA A 144 19.16 -0.24 1.35
N GLU A 145 18.79 -0.59 2.59
CA GLU A 145 19.72 -0.96 3.65
C GLU A 145 20.09 -2.46 3.68
N GLY A 146 19.46 -3.28 2.84
CA GLY A 146 19.69 -4.72 2.78
C GLY A 146 19.14 -5.49 3.99
N ARG A 147 18.17 -4.92 4.71
CA ARG A 147 17.33 -5.64 5.70
C ARG A 147 16.30 -6.56 5.03
N VAL A 148 16.04 -6.30 3.75
CA VAL A 148 15.31 -7.18 2.83
C VAL A 148 16.14 -7.28 1.55
N ILE A 149 16.40 -8.49 1.09
CA ILE A 149 17.12 -8.74 -0.16
C ILE A 149 16.10 -8.83 -1.30
N LEU A 150 16.38 -8.16 -2.41
CA LEU A 150 15.53 -8.18 -3.60
C LEU A 150 16.04 -9.22 -4.62
N ASP A 151 15.21 -10.21 -4.96
CA ASP A 151 15.45 -11.07 -6.11
C ASP A 151 15.07 -10.33 -7.40
N ARG A 152 16.09 -9.87 -8.12
CA ARG A 152 15.95 -9.12 -9.36
C ARG A 152 15.31 -9.94 -10.49
N ASP A 153 15.45 -11.27 -10.48
CA ASP A 153 14.98 -12.11 -11.57
C ASP A 153 13.44 -12.22 -11.60
N GLY A 154 12.78 -12.03 -10.46
CA GLY A 154 11.31 -12.04 -10.36
C GLY A 154 10.63 -10.68 -10.54
N ALA A 155 11.40 -9.60 -10.78
CA ALA A 155 10.91 -8.24 -10.82
C ALA A 155 9.73 -8.03 -11.79
N ASP A 156 9.87 -8.54 -13.02
CA ASP A 156 8.85 -8.37 -14.05
C ASP A 156 7.57 -9.15 -13.73
N ALA A 157 7.71 -10.35 -13.16
CA ALA A 157 6.58 -11.18 -12.75
C ALA A 157 5.80 -10.54 -11.59
N CYS A 158 6.49 -9.91 -10.63
CA CYS A 158 5.81 -9.18 -9.56
C CYS A 158 5.01 -7.99 -10.11
N ALA A 159 5.59 -7.16 -10.99
CA ALA A 159 4.87 -6.03 -11.56
C ALA A 159 3.62 -6.46 -12.34
N GLU A 160 3.72 -7.51 -13.16
CA GLU A 160 2.57 -8.07 -13.90
C GLU A 160 1.51 -8.65 -12.96
N ALA A 161 1.94 -9.35 -11.90
CA ALA A 161 1.04 -9.90 -10.90
C ALA A 161 0.32 -8.81 -10.10
N LEU A 162 0.99 -7.70 -9.78
CA LEU A 162 0.34 -6.52 -9.17
C LEU A 162 -0.74 -5.98 -10.08
N THR A 163 -0.43 -5.72 -11.34
CA THR A 163 -1.41 -5.23 -12.30
C THR A 163 -2.60 -6.18 -12.39
N THR A 164 -2.35 -7.47 -12.60
CA THR A 164 -3.38 -8.50 -12.74
C THR A 164 -4.27 -8.58 -11.51
N THR A 165 -3.70 -8.56 -10.31
CA THR A 165 -4.45 -8.59 -9.05
C THR A 165 -5.39 -7.39 -8.94
N TYR A 166 -4.90 -6.17 -9.20
CA TYR A 166 -5.76 -4.98 -9.16
C TYR A 166 -6.80 -4.94 -10.28
N CYS A 167 -6.54 -5.58 -11.43
CA CYS A 167 -7.48 -5.65 -12.54
C CYS A 167 -8.57 -6.73 -12.35
N GLU A 168 -8.24 -7.87 -11.74
CA GLU A 168 -9.09 -9.07 -11.75
C GLU A 168 -9.58 -9.51 -10.36
N ARG A 169 -8.84 -9.21 -9.29
CA ARG A 169 -9.05 -9.75 -7.94
C ARG A 169 -8.72 -8.71 -6.86
N PRO A 170 -9.54 -7.66 -6.70
CA PRO A 170 -9.29 -6.65 -5.69
C PRO A 170 -9.35 -7.21 -4.25
N ASP A 171 -9.97 -8.37 -4.03
CA ASP A 171 -10.15 -8.99 -2.71
C ASP A 171 -8.98 -9.89 -2.29
N SER A 172 -7.81 -9.82 -2.96
CA SER A 172 -6.69 -10.69 -2.59
C SER A 172 -6.08 -10.28 -1.24
N ASP A 173 -6.02 -11.24 -0.32
CA ASP A 173 -5.38 -11.05 0.98
C ASP A 173 -3.86 -10.85 0.85
N GLY A 174 -3.42 -9.60 0.69
CA GLY A 174 -2.01 -9.18 0.67
C GLY A 174 -1.39 -9.04 -0.72
N PRO A 175 -0.06 -8.84 -0.81
CA PRO A 175 0.63 -8.72 -2.09
C PRO A 175 0.58 -10.04 -2.88
N PRO A 176 0.62 -9.98 -4.22
CA PRO A 176 0.67 -11.18 -5.05
C PRO A 176 1.84 -12.10 -4.63
N PRO A 177 1.69 -13.44 -4.71
CA PRO A 177 2.74 -14.39 -4.35
C PRO A 177 4.07 -14.12 -5.06
N GLU A 178 4.02 -13.66 -6.31
CA GLU A 178 5.18 -13.27 -7.12
C GLU A 178 5.94 -12.10 -6.49
N CYS A 179 5.24 -11.14 -5.87
CA CYS A 179 5.86 -10.02 -5.17
C CYS A 179 6.42 -10.42 -3.81
N LYS A 180 5.77 -11.35 -3.12
CA LYS A 180 6.34 -11.91 -1.90
C LYS A 180 7.61 -12.72 -2.18
N ALA A 181 7.65 -13.43 -3.30
CA ALA A 181 8.78 -14.27 -3.67
C ALA A 181 10.05 -13.48 -4.00
N ILE A 182 9.93 -12.21 -4.41
CA ILE A 182 11.11 -11.37 -4.69
C ILE A 182 11.69 -10.69 -3.47
N LEU A 183 11.02 -10.75 -2.31
CA LEU A 183 11.48 -10.14 -1.07
C LEU A 183 11.97 -11.25 -0.14
N GLU A 184 13.29 -11.30 0.06
CA GLU A 184 13.91 -12.24 0.99
C GLU A 184 14.20 -11.52 2.33
N PRO A 185 13.46 -11.85 3.42
CA PRO A 185 13.70 -11.28 4.74
C PRO A 185 15.06 -11.71 5.31
N THR A 186 15.72 -10.84 6.07
CA THR A 186 17.03 -11.16 6.66
C THR A 186 17.05 -11.32 8.18
N ARG A 187 15.97 -10.95 8.88
CA ARG A 187 15.94 -10.87 10.35
C ARG A 187 15.42 -12.15 11.00
N ASN A 188 16.13 -12.65 12.00
CA ASN A 188 15.74 -13.83 12.78
C ASN A 188 14.91 -13.46 14.02
N GLU A 189 14.35 -14.47 14.69
CA GLU A 189 13.63 -14.29 15.94
C GLU A 189 14.47 -13.55 17.00
N GLY A 190 13.88 -12.51 17.58
CA GLY A 190 14.48 -11.62 18.58
C GLY A 190 15.30 -10.45 18.02
N GLU A 191 15.58 -10.42 16.71
CA GLU A 191 16.28 -9.30 16.07
C GLU A 191 15.36 -8.09 15.88
N ALA A 192 15.95 -6.89 15.85
CA ALA A 192 15.21 -5.65 15.66
C ALA A 192 14.67 -5.51 14.22
N CYS A 193 13.47 -4.97 14.08
CA CYS A 193 12.77 -4.79 12.81
C CYS A 193 11.92 -3.52 12.81
N LEU A 194 11.61 -2.97 11.63
CA LEU A 194 10.58 -1.91 11.46
C LEU A 194 9.28 -2.45 10.89
N ILE A 195 9.41 -3.41 9.97
CA ILE A 195 8.28 -4.04 9.29
C ILE A 195 8.41 -5.56 9.35
N SER A 196 7.27 -6.24 9.22
CA SER A 196 7.25 -7.71 9.26
C SER A 196 7.99 -8.34 8.08
N ASP A 197 8.09 -7.64 6.94
CA ASP A 197 8.81 -8.10 5.75
C ASP A 197 10.32 -8.25 5.95
N GLU A 198 10.87 -7.70 7.04
CA GLU A 198 12.26 -7.95 7.44
C GLU A 198 12.43 -9.31 8.13
N CYS A 199 11.36 -9.87 8.71
CA CYS A 199 11.41 -11.06 9.57
C CYS A 199 11.26 -12.37 8.78
N THR A 200 12.13 -13.33 9.08
CA THR A 200 12.21 -14.62 8.38
C THR A 200 11.03 -15.53 8.70
N GLY A 201 10.58 -16.30 7.70
CA GLY A 201 9.54 -17.31 7.87
C GLY A 201 8.16 -16.72 8.18
N GLU A 202 7.57 -17.12 9.30
CA GLU A 202 6.25 -16.67 9.76
C GLU A 202 6.34 -15.67 10.93
N LEU A 203 7.54 -15.13 11.19
CA LEU A 203 7.76 -14.14 12.24
C LEU A 203 7.09 -12.80 11.87
N GLU A 204 6.63 -12.07 12.88
CA GLU A 204 6.07 -10.73 12.74
C GLU A 204 6.89 -9.71 13.52
N CYS A 205 6.91 -8.47 13.03
CA CYS A 205 7.58 -7.39 13.74
C CYS A 205 6.66 -6.83 14.83
N THR A 206 6.98 -7.11 16.08
CA THR A 206 6.16 -6.74 17.24
C THR A 206 6.85 -5.63 18.04
N PHE A 207 6.09 -4.58 18.38
CA PHE A 207 6.61 -3.43 19.13
C PHE A 207 6.31 -3.59 20.62
N GLU A 208 7.25 -4.15 21.37
CA GLU A 208 7.14 -4.25 22.83
C GLU A 208 7.69 -3.00 23.55
N GLY A 209 6.83 -2.28 24.28
CA GLY A 209 7.23 -1.19 25.18
C GLY A 209 7.20 0.21 24.57
N SER A 210 7.92 1.16 25.20
CA SER A 210 7.89 2.59 24.84
C SER A 210 8.87 3.01 23.74
N THR A 211 9.58 2.05 23.13
CA THR A 211 10.47 2.35 22.00
C THR A 211 9.62 2.46 20.74
N GLN A 212 9.20 3.68 20.42
CA GLN A 212 8.37 3.99 19.25
C GLN A 212 9.08 3.72 17.91
N CYS A 213 10.39 3.46 17.93
CA CYS A 213 11.20 3.46 16.71
C CYS A 213 11.41 2.09 16.07
N TYR A 214 11.43 0.97 16.82
CA TYR A 214 11.64 -0.36 16.24
C TYR A 214 11.04 -1.45 17.13
N GLY A 215 10.60 -2.54 16.51
CA GLY A 215 10.10 -3.74 17.15
C GLY A 215 11.15 -4.86 17.17
N SER A 216 10.70 -6.07 17.52
CA SER A 216 11.47 -7.31 17.43
C SER A 216 10.70 -8.36 16.62
N CYS A 217 11.42 -9.15 15.83
CA CYS A 217 10.83 -10.27 15.12
C CYS A 217 10.44 -11.36 16.12
N THR A 218 9.16 -11.64 16.28
CA THR A 218 8.66 -12.64 17.22
C THR A 218 7.73 -13.61 16.50
N THR A 219 7.59 -14.80 17.07
CA THR A 219 6.54 -15.72 16.62
C THR A 219 5.19 -15.09 16.96
N PRO A 220 4.27 -14.93 16.00
CA PRO A 220 2.93 -14.39 16.28
C PRO A 220 2.25 -15.25 17.36
N ALA A 221 1.45 -14.63 18.25
CA ALA A 221 0.82 -15.41 19.31
C ALA A 221 -0.17 -16.42 18.70
N GLY A 222 -0.24 -17.60 19.33
CA GLY A 222 -1.03 -18.72 18.83
C GLY A 222 -2.53 -18.39 18.64
N PRO A 223 -3.23 -19.16 17.79
CA PRO A 223 -4.55 -18.81 17.23
C PRO A 223 -5.76 -18.82 18.18
N ASP A 224 -5.56 -18.86 19.49
CA ASP A 224 -6.62 -19.15 20.47
C ASP A 224 -6.95 -17.98 21.42
N THR A 225 -6.32 -16.81 21.25
CA THR A 225 -6.65 -15.58 21.99
C THR A 225 -6.64 -14.41 21.04
N CYS A 226 -7.79 -13.81 20.78
CA CYS A 226 -7.82 -12.53 20.09
C CYS A 226 -7.50 -11.41 21.09
N GLY A 227 -6.84 -10.34 20.67
CA GLY A 227 -6.26 -9.28 21.51
C GLY A 227 -4.94 -8.76 20.92
N ASP A 228 -4.16 -8.00 21.69
CA ASP A 228 -2.94 -7.29 21.22
C ASP A 228 -1.90 -8.13 20.46
N GLU A 229 -1.94 -9.47 20.55
CA GLU A 229 -0.94 -10.36 19.94
C GLU A 229 -1.49 -11.58 19.17
N GLY A 230 -2.80 -11.86 19.15
CA GLY A 230 -3.29 -13.14 18.63
C GLY A 230 -4.33 -13.04 17.49
N VAL A 231 -4.31 -14.06 16.64
CA VAL A 231 -5.01 -14.11 15.35
C VAL A 231 -6.18 -15.10 15.40
N CYS A 232 -7.38 -14.64 15.08
CA CYS A 232 -8.55 -15.52 14.94
C CYS A 232 -8.48 -16.39 13.69
N GLN A 233 -9.29 -17.46 13.65
CA GLN A 233 -9.42 -18.25 12.43
C GLN A 233 -9.95 -17.37 11.28
N PRO A 234 -9.69 -17.73 10.00
CA PRO A 234 -10.15 -16.94 8.84
C PRO A 234 -11.66 -16.75 8.71
N TRP A 235 -12.48 -17.38 9.55
CA TRP A 235 -13.94 -17.26 9.60
C TRP A 235 -14.43 -16.63 10.92
N GLU A 236 -13.53 -16.03 11.70
CA GLU A 236 -13.79 -15.43 13.00
C GLU A 236 -13.22 -14.00 13.06
N ALA A 237 -13.98 -13.09 13.68
CA ALA A 237 -13.54 -11.75 14.05
C ALA A 237 -13.08 -11.72 15.51
N CYS A 238 -12.19 -10.77 15.84
CA CYS A 238 -11.87 -10.48 17.23
C CYS A 238 -12.93 -9.55 17.82
N ASP A 239 -13.68 -10.02 18.81
CA ASP A 239 -14.55 -9.18 19.62
C ASP A 239 -13.75 -8.61 20.80
N GLU A 240 -13.47 -7.30 20.73
CA GLU A 240 -12.75 -6.54 21.75
C GLU A 240 -13.69 -5.83 22.75
N SER A 241 -15.01 -6.02 22.63
CA SER A 241 -16.00 -5.29 23.43
C SER A 241 -16.06 -5.68 24.92
N GLY A 242 -15.29 -6.70 25.33
CA GLY A 242 -15.25 -7.24 26.70
C GLY A 242 -13.88 -7.14 27.40
N ASP A 243 -13.86 -7.45 28.71
CA ASP A 243 -12.63 -7.47 29.54
C ASP A 243 -11.59 -8.54 29.10
N SER A 244 -11.95 -9.39 28.14
CA SER A 244 -11.10 -10.43 27.58
C SER A 244 -11.51 -10.60 26.11
N PRO A 245 -10.69 -10.16 25.16
CA PRO A 245 -11.03 -10.28 23.76
C PRO A 245 -11.16 -11.76 23.36
N THR A 246 -12.16 -12.06 22.51
CA THR A 246 -12.46 -13.43 22.09
C THR A 246 -12.72 -13.53 20.59
N CYS A 247 -12.25 -14.62 19.97
CA CYS A 247 -12.64 -14.93 18.59
C CYS A 247 -14.10 -15.34 18.54
N VAL A 248 -14.88 -14.62 17.74
CA VAL A 248 -16.29 -14.88 17.48
C VAL A 248 -16.48 -15.12 15.99
N PRO A 249 -17.39 -16.01 15.55
CA PRO A 249 -17.73 -16.12 14.14
C PRO A 249 -18.14 -14.77 13.56
N TYR A 250 -17.84 -14.54 12.28
CA TYR A 250 -18.34 -13.35 11.59
C TYR A 250 -19.87 -13.25 11.70
N ALA A 251 -20.34 -12.04 11.97
CA ALA A 251 -21.72 -11.61 11.87
C ALA A 251 -22.20 -11.73 10.42
N GLU A 252 -23.40 -12.28 10.22
CA GLU A 252 -24.02 -12.41 8.89
C GLU A 252 -24.90 -11.18 8.58
N ALA A 253 -25.34 -11.05 7.33
CA ALA A 253 -26.22 -9.95 6.93
C ALA A 253 -27.45 -9.79 7.85
N GLY A 254 -27.59 -8.61 8.43
CA GLY A 254 -28.64 -8.21 9.36
C GLY A 254 -28.28 -8.36 10.84
N ASP A 255 -27.13 -8.95 11.17
CA ASP A 255 -26.60 -8.97 12.52
C ASP A 255 -26.04 -7.60 12.92
N GLU A 256 -26.06 -7.31 14.22
CA GLU A 256 -25.48 -6.08 14.76
C GLU A 256 -23.95 -6.12 14.66
N CYS A 257 -23.37 -5.00 14.27
CA CYS A 257 -21.93 -4.79 14.23
C CYS A 257 -21.57 -3.44 14.82
N THR A 258 -20.32 -3.29 15.26
CA THR A 258 -19.78 -1.99 15.69
C THR A 258 -19.28 -1.17 14.50
N GLU A 259 -19.60 0.14 14.51
CA GLU A 259 -19.14 1.09 13.49
C GLU A 259 -17.60 1.09 13.44
N GLY A 260 -17.03 0.69 12.30
CA GLY A 260 -15.58 0.49 12.11
C GLY A 260 -15.07 -0.94 12.34
N GLY A 261 -15.94 -1.86 12.79
CA GLY A 261 -15.61 -3.23 13.14
C GLY A 261 -15.56 -4.19 11.95
N GLY A 262 -14.57 -5.08 11.96
CA GLY A 262 -14.41 -6.17 11.00
C GLY A 262 -15.25 -7.40 11.25
N GLU A 263 -16.40 -7.21 11.86
CA GLU A 263 -17.20 -8.28 12.43
C GLU A 263 -18.08 -8.95 11.38
N CYS A 264 -18.30 -8.29 10.24
CA CYS A 264 -19.14 -8.81 9.17
C CYS A 264 -18.43 -9.87 8.33
N ALA A 265 -19.21 -10.81 7.80
CA ALA A 265 -18.72 -11.87 6.94
C ALA A 265 -18.08 -11.31 5.65
N GLU A 266 -17.27 -12.14 5.00
CA GLU A 266 -16.62 -11.79 3.73
C GLU A 266 -17.67 -11.31 2.70
N GLY A 267 -17.45 -10.11 2.15
CA GLY A 267 -18.38 -9.47 1.22
C GLY A 267 -19.51 -8.66 1.87
N GLU A 268 -19.48 -8.47 3.19
CA GLU A 268 -20.41 -7.63 3.94
C GLU A 268 -19.68 -6.46 4.60
N ILE A 269 -20.38 -5.33 4.76
CA ILE A 269 -19.86 -4.13 5.45
C ILE A 269 -20.75 -3.78 6.63
N CYS A 270 -20.16 -3.24 7.69
CA CYS A 270 -20.93 -2.70 8.80
C CYS A 270 -21.50 -1.33 8.42
N ASP A 271 -22.79 -1.25 8.12
CA ASP A 271 -23.50 0.00 7.83
C ASP A 271 -24.57 0.29 8.91
N PHE A 272 -24.53 1.50 9.48
CA PHE A 272 -25.41 1.91 10.59
C PHE A 272 -25.55 0.91 11.75
N GLY A 273 -24.48 0.17 12.04
CA GLY A 273 -24.43 -0.81 13.12
C GLY A 273 -25.02 -2.18 12.77
N TYR A 274 -25.21 -2.48 11.48
CA TYR A 274 -25.62 -3.78 11.00
C TYR A 274 -24.77 -4.25 9.82
N CYS A 275 -24.49 -5.55 9.75
CA CYS A 275 -23.82 -6.13 8.59
C CYS A 275 -24.77 -6.13 7.40
N GLU A 276 -24.35 -5.52 6.31
CA GLU A 276 -25.10 -5.50 5.06
C GLU A 276 -24.24 -6.08 3.94
N ALA A 277 -24.87 -6.83 3.03
CA ALA A 277 -24.20 -7.29 1.83
C ALA A 277 -23.68 -6.09 1.05
N PHE A 278 -22.39 -6.09 0.73
CA PHE A 278 -21.81 -5.06 -0.10
C PHE A 278 -22.44 -5.15 -1.49
N GLU A 279 -23.31 -4.19 -1.82
CA GLU A 279 -23.77 -4.03 -3.20
C GLU A 279 -22.65 -3.33 -3.97
N PRO A 280 -21.96 -4.01 -4.91
CA PRO A 280 -20.91 -3.36 -5.68
C PRO A 280 -21.52 -2.20 -6.45
N MET A 281 -21.07 -0.99 -6.14
CA MET A 281 -21.47 0.19 -6.90
C MET A 281 -20.95 0.03 -8.33
N GLU A 282 -21.85 0.12 -9.31
CA GLU A 282 -21.44 0.24 -10.71
C GLU A 282 -20.73 1.57 -10.90
N LEU A 283 -19.40 1.50 -10.99
CA LEU A 283 -18.57 2.65 -11.29
C LEU A 283 -18.76 3.04 -12.75
N THR A 284 -18.99 4.33 -12.96
CA THR A 284 -19.06 4.91 -14.31
C THR A 284 -17.88 5.84 -14.49
N LEU A 285 -17.05 5.57 -15.50
CA LEU A 285 -16.02 6.50 -15.92
C LEU A 285 -16.63 7.62 -16.78
N ILE A 286 -16.15 8.83 -16.55
CA ILE A 286 -16.66 10.08 -17.14
C ILE A 286 -15.58 10.72 -17.98
N ALA A 287 -15.94 11.07 -19.23
CA ALA A 287 -15.00 11.60 -20.20
C ALA A 287 -14.63 13.08 -19.92
N ASP A 288 -13.56 13.54 -20.55
CA ASP A 288 -13.14 14.94 -20.51
C ASP A 288 -14.29 15.93 -20.85
N GLY A 289 -14.45 16.94 -20.01
CA GLY A 289 -15.47 17.98 -20.11
C GLY A 289 -16.87 17.58 -19.63
N GLU A 290 -17.09 16.32 -19.23
CA GLU A 290 -18.35 15.89 -18.62
C GLU A 290 -18.38 16.17 -17.12
N SER A 291 -19.58 16.40 -16.58
CA SER A 291 -19.75 16.75 -15.16
C SER A 291 -19.46 15.55 -14.26
N CYS A 292 -18.63 15.78 -13.25
CA CYS A 292 -18.27 14.82 -12.21
C CYS A 292 -18.80 15.27 -10.85
N ASP A 293 -18.88 14.33 -9.92
CA ASP A 293 -19.28 14.57 -8.55
C ASP A 293 -18.49 13.60 -7.65
N PRO A 294 -17.57 14.09 -6.80
CA PRO A 294 -16.74 13.23 -5.96
C PRO A 294 -17.56 12.45 -4.92
N SER A 295 -18.84 12.81 -4.69
CA SER A 295 -19.75 12.11 -3.79
C SER A 295 -20.55 10.98 -4.44
N LEU A 296 -20.42 10.79 -5.76
CA LEU A 296 -21.13 9.76 -6.52
C LEU A 296 -20.14 8.71 -7.07
N PRO A 297 -20.61 7.50 -7.47
CA PRO A 297 -19.78 6.45 -8.09
C PRO A 297 -19.41 6.79 -9.55
N LYS A 298 -18.99 8.03 -9.78
CA LYS A 298 -18.77 8.67 -11.06
C LYS A 298 -17.37 9.26 -11.06
N LEU A 299 -16.43 8.47 -11.56
CA LEU A 299 -15.01 8.82 -11.58
C LEU A 299 -14.63 9.32 -12.96
N CYS A 300 -13.61 10.17 -13.03
CA CYS A 300 -13.09 10.58 -14.33
C CYS A 300 -12.31 9.44 -14.98
N GLU A 301 -12.26 9.42 -16.32
CA GLU A 301 -11.38 8.51 -17.05
C GLU A 301 -9.92 8.67 -16.58
N PRO A 302 -9.09 7.60 -16.64
CA PRO A 302 -7.70 7.67 -16.19
C PRO A 302 -6.90 8.83 -16.79
N GLY A 303 -6.09 9.48 -15.96
CA GLY A 303 -5.33 10.68 -16.33
C GLY A 303 -6.13 11.99 -16.26
N LEU A 304 -7.41 11.94 -15.88
CA LEU A 304 -8.24 13.10 -15.61
C LEU A 304 -8.55 13.22 -14.11
N VAL A 305 -8.86 14.43 -13.68
CA VAL A 305 -9.27 14.76 -12.30
C VAL A 305 -10.62 15.50 -12.34
N CYS A 306 -11.38 15.39 -11.25
CA CYS A 306 -12.65 16.11 -11.11
C CYS A 306 -12.38 17.51 -10.58
N GLY A 307 -12.49 18.54 -11.42
CA GLY A 307 -12.06 19.90 -11.06
C GLY A 307 -13.09 20.99 -11.37
N ALA A 308 -12.92 22.11 -10.68
CA ALA A 308 -13.81 23.27 -10.77
C ALA A 308 -13.67 24.04 -12.10
N LEU A 309 -14.76 24.40 -12.77
CA LEU A 309 -14.64 25.26 -13.95
C LEU A 309 -14.42 26.73 -13.58
N PHE A 310 -13.47 27.37 -14.27
CA PHE A 310 -13.21 28.80 -14.16
C PHE A 310 -13.55 29.49 -15.49
N ASP A 311 -14.18 30.65 -15.41
CA ASP A 311 -14.48 31.45 -16.58
C ASP A 311 -13.21 32.15 -17.14
N SER A 312 -13.37 32.87 -18.26
CA SER A 312 -12.26 33.61 -18.89
C SER A 312 -11.67 34.73 -18.02
N GLU A 313 -12.37 35.16 -16.97
CA GLU A 313 -11.90 36.14 -15.99
C GLU A 313 -11.24 35.46 -14.78
N GLY A 314 -11.21 34.12 -14.75
CA GLY A 314 -10.67 33.32 -13.67
C GLY A 314 -11.58 33.25 -12.45
N GLN A 315 -12.87 33.53 -12.60
CA GLN A 315 -13.85 33.33 -11.53
C GLN A 315 -14.42 31.92 -11.60
N LEU A 316 -14.69 31.35 -10.43
CA LEU A 316 -15.36 30.05 -10.32
C LEU A 316 -16.74 30.13 -10.97
N ASP A 317 -16.98 29.31 -11.99
CA ASP A 317 -18.29 29.17 -12.62
C ASP A 317 -19.16 28.21 -11.79
N GLN A 318 -19.78 28.75 -10.74
CA GLN A 318 -20.68 28.00 -9.86
C GLN A 318 -21.85 27.35 -10.61
N GLY A 319 -22.18 27.82 -11.82
CA GLY A 319 -23.25 27.25 -12.64
C GLY A 319 -22.82 26.04 -13.45
N ALA A 320 -21.52 25.88 -13.69
CA ALA A 320 -20.95 24.78 -14.47
C ALA A 320 -20.59 23.56 -13.62
N GLY A 321 -20.35 23.75 -12.31
CA GLY A 321 -20.02 22.66 -11.39
C GLY A 321 -18.60 22.12 -11.56
N LEU A 322 -18.41 20.86 -11.16
CA LEU A 322 -17.17 20.13 -11.38
C LEU A 322 -17.26 19.34 -12.68
N VAL A 323 -16.14 19.29 -13.42
CA VAL A 323 -16.01 18.49 -14.64
C VAL A 323 -14.70 17.71 -14.63
N CYS A 324 -14.71 16.58 -15.33
CA CYS A 324 -13.49 15.86 -15.61
C CYS A 324 -12.61 16.66 -16.56
N GLY A 325 -11.32 16.75 -16.26
CA GLY A 325 -10.35 17.41 -17.11
C GLY A 325 -8.93 17.04 -16.74
N ALA A 326 -7.97 17.49 -17.56
CA ALA A 326 -6.57 17.28 -17.24
C ALA A 326 -6.20 17.92 -15.89
N PRO A 327 -5.33 17.28 -15.08
CA PRO A 327 -4.81 17.89 -13.87
C PRO A 327 -4.10 19.21 -14.18
N ARG A 328 -4.17 20.13 -13.22
CA ARG A 328 -3.77 21.51 -13.41
C ARG A 328 -2.27 21.70 -13.17
N GLU A 329 -1.64 22.41 -14.10
CA GLU A 329 -0.23 22.79 -14.01
C GLU A 329 0.00 23.89 -12.96
N ALA A 330 1.27 24.14 -12.64
CA ALA A 330 1.66 25.23 -11.75
C ALA A 330 1.09 26.59 -12.22
N ASP A 331 0.72 27.43 -11.25
CA ASP A 331 0.06 28.73 -11.42
C ASP A 331 -1.38 28.69 -11.98
N ALA A 332 -1.91 27.51 -12.34
CA ALA A 332 -3.30 27.38 -12.75
C ALA A 332 -4.23 27.51 -11.54
N ARG A 333 -5.42 28.10 -11.74
CA ARG A 333 -6.40 28.27 -10.66
C ARG A 333 -6.95 26.94 -10.20
N CYS A 334 -7.22 26.75 -8.92
CA CYS A 334 -7.79 25.53 -8.34
C CYS A 334 -8.72 25.88 -7.19
N THR A 335 -9.52 24.92 -6.75
CA THR A 335 -10.27 24.98 -5.49
C THR A 335 -9.82 23.94 -4.49
N GLU A 336 -9.33 22.79 -4.96
CA GLU A 336 -8.89 21.66 -4.14
C GLU A 336 -7.53 21.12 -4.62
N ASN A 337 -6.81 20.41 -3.73
CA ASN A 337 -5.44 19.92 -3.98
C ASN A 337 -5.38 18.84 -5.06
N ASP A 338 -6.40 18.00 -5.15
CA ASP A 338 -6.54 16.89 -6.09
C ASP A 338 -6.72 17.38 -7.55
N GLU A 339 -7.14 18.62 -7.76
CA GLU A 339 -7.20 19.24 -9.08
C GLU A 339 -5.81 19.52 -9.68
N CYS A 340 -4.79 19.65 -8.84
CA CYS A 340 -3.45 19.98 -9.27
C CYS A 340 -2.66 18.72 -9.67
N LEU A 341 -1.71 18.89 -10.60
CA LEU A 341 -0.73 17.86 -10.92
C LEU A 341 -0.11 17.29 -9.64
N PHE A 342 0.24 16.01 -9.69
CA PHE A 342 0.97 15.40 -8.59
C PHE A 342 2.25 16.20 -8.27
N GLY A 343 2.56 16.35 -6.98
CA GLY A 343 3.65 17.22 -6.51
C GLY A 343 3.29 18.71 -6.42
N LEU A 344 2.03 19.07 -6.70
CA LEU A 344 1.48 20.41 -6.45
C LEU A 344 0.28 20.33 -5.49
N ARG A 345 -0.02 21.48 -4.87
CA ARG A 345 -1.19 21.70 -4.02
C ARG A 345 -1.93 22.97 -4.41
N CYS A 346 -3.19 23.08 -4.05
CA CYS A 346 -3.95 24.30 -4.17
C CYS A 346 -3.66 25.22 -2.98
N ASN A 347 -2.92 26.30 -3.21
CA ASN A 347 -2.56 27.21 -2.12
C ASN A 347 -3.74 28.12 -1.71
N GLY A 348 -3.57 28.90 -0.63
CA GLY A 348 -4.59 29.84 -0.14
C GLY A 348 -4.94 31.00 -1.10
N GLU A 349 -4.22 31.15 -2.22
CA GLU A 349 -4.56 32.09 -3.30
C GLU A 349 -5.44 31.44 -4.39
N GLY A 350 -5.73 30.14 -4.26
CA GLY A 350 -6.52 29.37 -5.22
C GLY A 350 -5.76 29.10 -6.51
N VAL A 351 -4.45 28.84 -6.42
CA VAL A 351 -3.61 28.41 -7.54
C VAL A 351 -2.76 27.21 -7.17
N CYS A 352 -2.49 26.35 -8.15
CA CYS A 352 -1.60 25.20 -8.00
C CYS A 352 -0.17 25.68 -7.80
N ALA A 353 0.41 25.35 -6.67
CA ALA A 353 1.75 25.74 -6.26
C ALA A 353 2.53 24.51 -5.76
N GLU A 354 3.85 24.66 -5.63
CA GLU A 354 4.72 23.63 -5.06
C GLU A 354 4.27 23.24 -3.64
N LEU A 355 4.57 22.00 -3.27
CA LEU A 355 4.41 21.51 -1.91
C LEU A 355 5.24 22.35 -0.93
N LEU A 356 4.76 22.41 0.31
CA LEU A 356 5.40 23.11 1.41
C LEU A 356 6.70 22.43 1.81
N ALA A 357 7.72 23.23 2.07
CA ALA A 357 8.97 22.76 2.63
C ALA A 357 8.84 22.50 4.14
N ASP A 358 9.80 21.77 4.69
CA ASP A 358 9.88 21.55 6.14
C ASP A 358 9.81 22.86 6.94
N SER A 359 9.11 22.80 8.07
CA SER A 359 8.80 23.91 8.98
C SER A 359 7.81 24.94 8.46
N GLU A 360 7.24 24.77 7.26
CA GLU A 360 6.14 25.63 6.79
C GLU A 360 4.78 25.16 7.35
N PRO A 361 3.83 26.07 7.64
CA PRO A 361 2.51 25.70 8.17
C PRO A 361 1.68 24.95 7.13
N CYS A 362 1.14 23.80 7.52
CA CYS A 362 0.35 22.90 6.67
C CYS A 362 -1.04 22.64 7.27
N GLU A 363 -1.97 22.15 6.46
CA GLU A 363 -3.30 21.73 6.92
C GLU A 363 -3.46 20.21 6.83
N SER A 364 -2.69 19.56 5.97
CA SER A 364 -2.65 18.12 5.78
C SER A 364 -1.26 17.63 5.35
N ASP A 365 -1.00 16.33 5.53
CA ASP A 365 0.21 15.65 5.06
C ASP A 365 0.46 15.87 3.56
N THR A 366 -0.61 15.94 2.77
CA THR A 366 -0.55 16.14 1.31
C THR A 366 -0.11 17.53 0.88
N ASP A 367 -0.03 18.49 1.82
CA ASP A 367 0.51 19.82 1.53
C ASP A 367 2.04 19.85 1.57
N CYS A 368 2.67 18.85 2.22
CA CYS A 368 4.08 18.84 2.56
C CYS A 368 4.90 18.03 1.56
N ALA A 369 6.06 18.56 1.16
CA ALA A 369 7.01 17.83 0.33
C ALA A 369 7.57 16.58 1.05
N SER A 370 7.58 16.60 2.39
CA SER A 370 7.93 15.47 3.23
C SER A 370 6.81 14.43 3.38
N GLY A 371 5.58 14.76 2.97
CA GLY A 371 4.41 13.92 3.20
C GLY A 371 3.97 13.83 4.67
N SER A 372 4.48 14.69 5.56
CA SER A 372 4.11 14.68 6.99
C SER A 372 3.87 16.10 7.51
N CYS A 373 2.68 16.28 8.10
CA CYS A 373 2.17 17.51 8.65
C CYS A 373 1.83 17.31 10.14
N GLU A 374 2.78 17.64 11.00
CA GLU A 374 2.69 17.37 12.43
C GLU A 374 2.82 18.64 13.27
N GLY A 375 2.23 18.63 14.47
CA GLY A 375 2.38 19.73 15.41
C GLY A 375 1.34 19.73 16.52
N GLY A 376 1.65 20.47 17.59
CA GLY A 376 0.75 20.61 18.74
C GLY A 376 -0.39 21.58 18.52
N MET A 377 -0.11 22.89 18.58
CA MET A 377 -1.12 23.95 18.40
C MET A 377 -1.17 24.51 16.96
N GLU A 378 -0.14 24.27 16.17
CA GLU A 378 0.00 24.68 14.77
C GLU A 378 0.68 23.52 14.06
N LEU A 379 0.07 23.03 12.98
CA LEU A 379 0.62 21.95 12.17
C LEU A 379 1.66 22.54 11.21
N VAL A 380 2.81 21.89 11.13
CA VAL A 380 3.90 22.28 10.23
C VAL A 380 4.43 21.05 9.50
N CYS A 381 4.94 21.25 8.30
CA CYS A 381 5.61 20.16 7.60
C CYS A 381 6.83 19.73 8.39
N VAL A 382 6.95 18.44 8.67
CA VAL A 382 8.11 17.87 9.35
C VAL A 382 8.79 16.86 8.46
N ALA A 383 10.12 16.78 8.54
CA ALA A 383 10.84 15.70 7.92
C ALA A 383 10.39 14.38 8.55
N ALA A 384 10.31 13.32 7.75
CA ALA A 384 10.02 11.99 8.26
C ALA A 384 11.02 11.61 9.37
N GLU A 385 10.51 11.08 10.48
CA GLU A 385 11.38 10.55 11.54
C GLU A 385 12.10 9.30 11.00
N ILE A 386 13.43 9.38 10.89
CA ILE A 386 14.26 8.24 10.49
C ILE A 386 14.59 7.43 11.73
N CYS A 387 14.14 6.17 11.75
CA CYS A 387 14.45 5.24 12.83
C CYS A 387 15.70 4.45 12.50
N GLU A 388 16.81 4.70 13.20
CA GLU A 388 18.02 3.86 13.06
C GLU A 388 17.79 2.49 13.70
N VAL A 389 17.67 1.44 12.87
CA VAL A 389 17.59 0.05 13.33
C VAL A 389 18.98 -0.46 13.69
N PRO A 390 19.17 -1.14 14.84
CA PRO A 390 20.42 -1.80 15.14
C PRO A 390 20.85 -2.80 14.04
N GLU A 391 22.14 -2.79 13.71
CA GLU A 391 22.75 -3.84 12.86
C GLU A 391 22.53 -5.23 13.52
N PRO A 392 22.32 -6.29 12.71
CA PRO A 392 22.10 -7.66 13.20
C PRO A 392 23.28 -8.24 13.98
#